data_AF-A0ABD2JJC1-F1
#
_entry.id   AF-A0ABD2JJC1-F1
#
_cell.length_a   1.000
_cell.length_b   1.000
_cell.length_c   1.000
_cell.angle_alpha   90.00
_cell.angle_beta   90.00
_cell.angle_gamma   90.00
#
_symmetry.space_group_name_H-M   'P 1'
#
loop_
_entity.id
_entity.type
_entity.pdbx_description
1 polymer ?
#
loop_
_entity_poly.entity_id
_entity_poly.type
_entity_poly.pdbx_seq_one_letter_code
_entity_poly.pdbx_strand_id
1 'polypeptide(L)' 'MEIWNAALRWADEQCRRKGIECSAENRREMLGSVLFNIRFSLIPKEDFTKSVVSTDVLTTEEVDSIYHTIPIQT' A
#
# COMPACT_ATOMS: atom_id res chain seq x y z
N MET A 1 8.93 5.52 3.22
CA MET A 1 7.67 5.35 3.95
C MET A 1 6.67 6.50 3.80
N GLU A 2 7.11 7.76 3.74
CA GLU A 2 6.21 8.93 3.72
C GLU A 2 5.15 8.91 2.59
N ILE A 3 5.56 8.51 1.38
CA ILE A 3 4.65 8.43 0.22
C ILE A 3 3.51 7.43 0.44
N TRP A 4 3.81 6.23 0.95
CA TRP A 4 2.79 5.22 1.23
C TRP A 4 1.81 5.71 2.31
N ASN A 5 2.34 6.25 3.40
CA ASN A 5 1.51 6.76 4.50
C ASN A 5 0.61 7.92 4.05
N ALA A 6 1.13 8.81 3.21
CA ALA A 6 0.36 9.91 2.63
C ALA A 6 -0.74 9.40 1.69
N ALA A 7 -0.41 8.44 0.82
CA ALA A 7 -1.38 7.82 -0.08
C ALA A 7 -2.50 7.11 0.69
N LEU A 8 -2.15 6.34 1.73
CA LEU A 8 -3.13 5.62 2.54
C LEU A 8 -4.07 6.58 3.29
N ARG A 9 -3.53 7.65 3.88
CA ARG A 9 -4.35 8.71 4.52
C ARG A 9 -5.28 9.41 3.54
N TRP A 10 -4.80 9.67 2.33
CA TRP A 10 -5.62 10.25 1.27
C TRP A 10 -6.75 9.29 0.85
N ALA A 11 -6.46 8.00 0.72
CA ALA A 11 -7.46 6.97 0.41
C ALA A 11 -8.54 6.87 1.49
N ASP A 12 -8.15 6.83 2.76
CA ASP A 12 -9.07 6.88 3.90
C ASP A 12 -9.98 8.13 3.83
N GLU A 13 -9.42 9.27 3.47
CA GLU A 13 -10.19 10.50 3.33
C GLU A 13 -11.16 10.47 2.15
N GLN A 14 -10.78 9.85 1.02
CA GLN A 14 -11.71 9.64 -0.09
C GLN A 14 -12.85 8.70 0.31
N CYS A 15 -12.58 7.62 1.06
CA CYS A 15 -13.60 6.73 1.60
C CYS A 15 -14.58 7.50 2.51
N ARG A 16 -14.06 8.30 3.44
CA ARG A 16 -14.88 9.15 4.33
C ARG A 16 -15.76 10.13 3.56
N ARG A 17 -15.22 10.80 2.52
CA ARG A 17 -15.97 11.73 1.67
C ARG A 17 -17.09 11.05 0.89
N LYS A 18 -16.89 9.79 0.49
CA LYS A 18 -17.90 8.96 -0.17
C LYS A 18 -18.88 8.31 0.82
N GLY A 19 -18.66 8.43 2.12
CA GLY A 19 -19.50 7.81 3.15
C GLY A 19 -19.38 6.28 3.20
N ILE A 20 -18.24 5.72 2.78
CA ILE A 20 -17.97 4.28 2.78
C ILE A 20 -16.90 3.92 3.81
N GLU A 21 -16.87 2.65 4.22
CA GLU A 21 -15.85 2.14 5.14
C GLU A 21 -14.45 2.27 4.55
N CYS A 22 -13.45 2.56 5.39
CA CYS A 22 -12.05 2.51 5.01
C CYS A 22 -11.54 1.05 5.01
N SER A 23 -12.18 0.17 4.22
CA SER A 23 -11.73 -1.21 4.02
C SER A 23 -10.52 -1.27 3.08
N ALA A 24 -9.81 -2.40 3.05
CA ALA A 24 -8.70 -2.61 2.13
C ALA A 24 -9.14 -2.49 0.66
N GLU A 25 -10.28 -3.09 0.30
CA GLU A 25 -10.88 -3.01 -1.03
C GLU A 25 -11.21 -1.57 -1.43
N ASN A 26 -11.87 -0.81 -0.55
CA ASN A 26 -12.23 0.58 -0.82
C ASN A 26 -10.99 1.47 -0.94
N ARG A 27 -9.98 1.29 -0.07
CA ARG A 27 -8.70 2.02 -0.18
C ARG A 27 -8.02 1.73 -1.51
N ARG A 28 -7.99 0.46 -1.93
CA ARG A 28 -7.43 0.05 -3.23
C ARG A 28 -8.19 0.71 -4.38
N GLU A 29 -9.51 0.73 -4.32
CA GLU A 29 -10.34 1.44 -5.31
C GLU A 29 -10.03 2.93 -5.35
N MET A 30 -9.94 3.59 -4.18
CA MET A 30 -9.66 5.03 -4.11
C MET A 30 -8.27 5.37 -4.68
N LEU A 31 -7.26 4.57 -4.36
CA LEU A 31 -5.90 4.73 -4.90
C LEU A 31 -5.83 4.49 -6.40
N GLY A 32 -6.64 3.55 -6.92
CA GLY A 32 -6.72 3.24 -8.34
C GLY A 32 -5.35 2.97 -8.97
N SER A 33 -5.11 3.54 -10.14
CA SER A 33 -3.86 3.34 -10.88
C SER A 33 -2.63 3.96 -10.20
N VAL A 34 -2.81 4.93 -9.29
CA VAL A 34 -1.70 5.60 -8.60
C VAL A 34 -0.99 4.66 -7.63
N LEU A 35 -1.68 3.61 -7.14
CA LEU A 35 -1.09 2.56 -6.32
C LEU A 35 0.17 1.97 -6.97
N PHE A 36 0.15 1.76 -8.29
CA PHE A 36 1.24 1.16 -9.05
C PHE A 36 2.40 2.12 -9.37
N ASN A 37 2.24 3.42 -9.09
CA ASN A 37 3.32 4.40 -9.21
C ASN A 37 4.19 4.48 -7.94
N ILE A 38 3.75 3.87 -6.84
CA ILE A 38 4.51 3.83 -5.59
C ILE A 38 5.64 2.81 -5.71
N ARG A 39 6.87 3.26 -5.49
CA ARG A 39 8.07 2.41 -5.55
C ARG A 39 8.26 1.64 -4.25
N PHE A 40 7.44 0.61 -4.04
CA PHE A 40 7.51 -0.25 -2.85
C PHE A 40 8.87 -0.95 -2.67
N SER A 41 9.59 -1.22 -3.76
CA SER A 41 10.93 -1.83 -3.73
C SER A 41 12.00 -0.98 -3.02
N LEU A 42 11.74 0.32 -2.81
CA LEU A 42 12.61 1.23 -2.05
C LEU A 42 12.28 1.26 -0.56
N ILE A 43 11.24 0.56 -0.13
CA ILE A 43 10.86 0.45 1.28
C ILE A 43 11.64 -0.71 1.91
N PRO A 44 12.29 -0.53 3.07
CA PRO A 44 12.93 -1.63 3.78
C PRO A 44 11.97 -2.79 4.02
N LYS A 45 12.47 -4.02 3.91
CA LYS A 45 11.64 -5.24 3.92
C LYS A 45 10.78 -5.38 5.19
N GLU A 46 11.35 -5.01 6.33
CA GLU A 46 10.65 -4.98 7.61
C GLU A 46 9.50 -3.97 7.62
N ASP A 47 9.74 -2.74 7.16
CA ASP A 47 8.73 -1.68 7.07
C ASP A 47 7.64 -2.03 6.06
N PHE A 48 8.01 -2.62 4.93
CA PHE A 48 7.06 -3.10 3.92
C PHE A 48 6.08 -4.12 4.52
N THR A 49 6.60 -5.09 5.27
CA THR A 49 5.79 -6.12 5.92
C THR A 49 4.88 -5.52 7.01
N LYS A 50 5.42 -4.62 7.84
CA LYS A 50 4.68 -4.03 8.98
C LYS A 50 3.65 -2.99 8.57
N SER A 51 3.87 -2.25 7.49
CA SER A 51 3.07 -1.06 7.16
C SER A 51 2.36 -1.11 5.82
N VAL A 52 2.79 -1.95 4.87
CA VAL A 52 2.12 -2.11 3.58
C VAL A 52 1.31 -3.40 3.57
N VAL A 53 1.96 -4.54 3.84
CA VAL A 53 1.31 -5.86 3.81
C VAL A 53 0.16 -5.95 4.83
N SER A 54 0.35 -5.41 6.04
CA SER A 54 -0.67 -5.39 7.10
C SER A 54 -1.95 -4.61 6.78
N THR A 55 -1.99 -3.86 5.68
CA THR A 55 -3.16 -3.08 5.26
C THR A 55 -4.10 -3.85 4.34
N ASP A 56 -3.66 -5.01 3.83
CA ASP A 56 -4.35 -5.84 2.84
C ASP A 56 -4.74 -5.12 1.52
N VAL A 57 -4.16 -3.94 1.25
CA VAL A 57 -4.46 -3.16 0.04
C VAL A 57 -3.85 -3.80 -1.22
N LEU A 58 -2.67 -4.43 -1.09
CA LEU A 58 -2.02 -5.18 -2.17
C LEU A 58 -2.51 -6.64 -2.16
N THR A 59 -2.60 -7.27 -3.33
CA THR A 59 -2.91 -8.71 -3.39
C THR A 59 -1.71 -9.54 -2.95
N THR A 60 -1.94 -10.81 -2.61
CA THR A 60 -0.86 -11.73 -2.26
C THR A 60 0.18 -11.84 -3.38
N GLU A 61 -0.25 -11.89 -4.65
CA GLU A 61 0.64 -11.98 -5.80
C GLU A 61 1.48 -10.69 -5.98
N GLU A 62 0.89 -9.53 -5.72
CA GLU A 62 1.60 -8.24 -5.76
C GLU A 62 2.61 -8.13 -4.63
N VAL A 63 2.22 -8.54 -3.42
CA VAL A 63 3.11 -8.60 -2.26
C VAL A 63 4.29 -9.51 -2.57
N ASP A 64 4.06 -10.72 -3.07
CA ASP A 64 5.11 -11.67 -3.41
C ASP A 64 6.04 -11.10 -4.49
N SER A 65 5.47 -10.53 -5.57
CA SER A 65 6.25 -9.89 -6.64
C SER A 65 7.17 -8.80 -6.09
N ILE A 66 6.64 -7.88 -5.28
CA ILE A 66 7.41 -6.78 -4.69
C ILE A 66 8.46 -7.33 -3.71
N TYR A 67 8.09 -8.27 -2.85
CA TYR A 67 8.95 -8.81 -1.79
C TYR A 67 10.23 -9.47 -2.33
N HIS A 68 10.14 -10.10 -3.51
CA HIS A 68 11.30 -10.68 -4.21
C HIS A 68 12.18 -9.62 -4.90
N THR A 69 11.67 -8.43 -5.16
CA THR A 69 12.45 -7.31 -5.73
C THR A 69 13.19 -6.49 -4.68
N ILE A 70 12.76 -6.55 -3.41
CA ILE A 70 13.42 -5.82 -2.32
C ILE A 70 14.77 -6.51 -2.03
N PRO A 71 15.91 -5.79 -2.14
CA PRO A 71 17.21 -6.38 -1.85
C PRO A 71 17.29 -6.84 -0.39
N ILE A 72 17.94 -7.97 -0.17
CA ILE A 72 18.22 -8.49 1.17
C ILE A 72 19.19 -7.49 1.82
N GLN A 73 18.73 -6.72 2.80
CA GLN A 73 19.63 -5.94 3.65
C GLN A 73 20.30 -6.93 4.60
N THR A 74 21.56 -7.25 4.33
CA THR A 74 22.49 -7.94 5.23
C THR A 74 22.91 -7.04 6.37
#